data_AF-A0A510DWA6-F1
#
_entry.id   AF-A0A510DWA6-F1
#
_cell.length_a   1.000
_cell.length_b   1.000
_cell.length_c   1.000
_cell.angle_alpha   90.00
_cell.angle_beta   90.00
_cell.angle_gamma   90.00
#
_symmetry.space_group_name_H-M   'P 1'
#
loop_
_entity.id
_entity.type
_entity.pdbx_description
1 polymer ?
#
loop_
_entity_poly.entity_id
_entity_poly.type
_entity_poly.pdbx_seq_one_letter_code
_entity_poly.pdbx_strand_id
1 'polypeptide(L)' 'MLYVKTDGTLLWFCSSKCRKYMLKYKKDPKKLKWTSSYMGNR' A
#
# COMPACT_ATOMS: atom_id res chain seq x y z
N MET A 1 4.97 -10.46 -1.29
CA MET A 1 6.02 -9.83 -2.13
C MET A 1 6.76 -8.79 -1.29
N LEU A 2 8.07 -9.00 -1.10
CA LEU A 2 8.93 -8.08 -0.36
C LEU A 2 9.42 -6.95 -1.27
N TYR A 3 9.36 -5.71 -0.80
CA TYR A 3 9.94 -4.55 -1.46
C TYR A 3 10.90 -3.85 -0.50
N VAL A 4 12.16 -3.73 -0.91
CA VAL A 4 13.23 -3.13 -0.11
C VAL A 4 13.48 -1.73 -0.64
N LYS A 5 13.38 -0.72 0.23
CA LYS A 5 13.78 0.66 -0.09
C LYS A 5 15.30 0.82 0.03
N THR A 6 15.83 1.87 -0.58
CA THR A 6 17.25 2.27 -0.46
C THR A 6 17.68 2.47 0.98
N ASP A 7 16.76 2.90 1.85
CA ASP A 7 17.01 3.19 3.26
C ASP A 7 16.90 1.93 4.15
N GLY A 8 16.80 0.73 3.54
CA GLY A 8 16.64 -0.55 4.25
C GLY A 8 15.22 -0.84 4.74
N THR A 9 14.26 0.05 4.54
CA THR A 9 12.85 -0.21 4.92
C THR A 9 12.26 -1.34 4.09
N LEU A 10 11.68 -2.32 4.77
CA LEU A 10 11.02 -3.47 4.18
C LEU A 10 9.50 -3.24 4.12
N LEU A 11 8.93 -3.25 2.92
CA LEU A 11 7.49 -3.18 2.69
C LEU A 11 6.98 -4.53 2.19
N TRP A 12 6.03 -5.10 2.91
CA TRP A 12 5.35 -6.33 2.53
C TRP A 12 4.06 -6.03 1.77
N PHE A 13 3.99 -6.48 0.52
CA PHE A 13 2.82 -6.32 -0.33
C PHE A 13 2.13 -7.65 -0.61
N CYS A 14 0.80 -7.60 -0.59
CA CYS A 14 -0.12 -8.65 -1.01
C CYS A 14 0.02 -9.02 -2.49
N SER A 15 0.01 -8.02 -3.36
CA SER A 15 -0.03 -8.21 -4.81
C SER A 15 0.63 -7.06 -5.56
N SER A 16 0.85 -7.26 -6.86
CA SER A 16 1.35 -6.22 -7.77
C SER A 16 0.43 -4.99 -7.80
N LYS A 17 -0.89 -5.15 -7.58
CA LYS A 17 -1.84 -4.03 -7.47
C LYS A 17 -1.54 -3.19 -6.23
N CYS A 18 -1.35 -3.82 -5.07
CA CYS A 18 -1.02 -3.15 -3.80
C CYS A 18 0.27 -2.29 -3.96
N ARG A 19 1.29 -2.86 -4.61
CA ARG A 19 2.57 -2.19 -4.86
C ARG A 19 2.44 -0.96 -5.76
N LYS A 20 1.77 -1.10 -6.92
CA LYS A 20 1.57 0.01 -7.88
C LYS A 20 0.78 1.17 -7.26
N TYR A 21 -0.26 0.85 -6.49
CA TYR A 21 -1.06 1.86 -5.78
C TYR A 21 -0.26 2.65 -4.76
N MET A 22 0.56 1.99 -3.95
CA MET A 22 1.37 2.66 -2.94
C MET A 22 2.56 3.41 -3.54
N LEU A 23 3.33 2.80 -4.46
CA LEU A 23 4.59 3.37 -4.95
C LEU A 23 4.40 4.31 -6.16
N LYS A 24 3.59 3.92 -7.14
CA LYS A 24 3.41 4.69 -8.38
C LYS A 24 2.32 5.75 -8.24
N TYR A 25 1.15 5.34 -7.73
CA TYR A 25 0.00 6.24 -7.61
C TYR A 25 -0.05 7.00 -6.27
N LYS A 26 0.83 6.66 -5.32
CA LYS A 26 0.91 7.28 -3.98
C LYS A 26 -0.45 7.38 -3.28
N LYS A 27 -1.30 6.36 -3.45
CA LYS A 27 -2.63 6.33 -2.84
C LYS A 27 -2.54 5.79 -1.42
N ASP A 28 -3.16 6.51 -0.49
CA ASP A 28 -3.32 6.03 0.88
C ASP A 28 -4.34 4.89 0.93
N PRO A 29 -4.00 3.72 1.48
CA PRO A 29 -4.96 2.62 1.63
C PRO A 29 -6.16 3.05 2.48
N LYS A 30 -5.95 3.92 3.49
CA LYS A 30 -7.01 4.42 4.38
C LYS A 30 -8.17 5.12 3.65
N LYS A 31 -7.91 5.68 2.47
CA LYS A 31 -8.90 6.40 1.64
C LYS A 31 -9.55 5.50 0.57
N LEU A 32 -9.04 4.28 0.37
CA LEU A 32 -9.53 3.34 -0.64
C LEU A 32 -10.59 2.40 -0.06
N LYS A 33 -11.86 2.59 -0.45
CA LYS A 33 -13.02 1.80 0.01
C LYS A 33 -12.86 0.27 -0.08
N TRP A 34 -12.06 -0.20 -1.03
CA TRP A 34 -11.86 -1.63 -1.31
C TRP A 34 -10.71 -2.27 -0.51
N THR A 35 -10.00 -1.50 0.31
CA THR A 35 -8.91 -2.04 1.14
C THR A 35 -9.39 -2.35 2.54
N SER A 36 -8.84 -3.40 3.15
CA SER A 36 -9.16 -3.79 4.54
C SER A 36 -8.87 -2.67 5.55
N SER A 37 -7.93 -1.77 5.23
CA SER A 37 -7.54 -0.65 6.09
C SER A 37 -8.36 0.63 5.85
N TYR A 38 -9.47 0.57 5.11
CA TYR A 38 -10.32 1.73 4.84
C TYR A 38 -10.91 2.29 6.14
N MET A 39 -10.68 3.58 6.40
CA MET A 39 -11.12 4.24 7.65
C MET A 39 -12.36 5.12 7.50
N GLY A 40 -12.92 5.25 6.29
CA GLY A 40 -13.93 6.27 5.98
C GLY A 40 -15.32 6.10 6.61
N ASN A 41 -15.46 5.30 7.68
CA ASN A 41 -16.70 5.09 8.43
C ASN A 41 -16.45 4.96 9.96
N ARG A 42 -15.36 5.54 10.49
CA ARG A 42 -15.13 5.72 11.93
C ARG A 42 -15.15 7.19 12.30
#